data_AF-A0A4R6S3X6-F1
#
_entry.id   AF-A0A4R6S3X6-F1
#
_cell.length_a   1.000
_cell.length_b   1.000
_cell.length_c   1.000
_cell.angle_alpha   90.00
_cell.angle_beta   90.00
_cell.angle_gamma   90.00
#
_symmetry.space_group_name_H-M   'P 1'
#
loop_
_entity.id
_entity.type
_entity.pdbx_description
1 polymer ?
#
loop_
_entity_poly.entity_id
_entity_poly.type
_entity_poly.pdbx_seq_one_letter_code
_entity_poly.pdbx_strand_id
1 'polypeptide(L)'
;MTDKTEVLIKETLHRQADRAPDAVALLMRIEARQARSRPRRAVLVGATAAVAALLAVGAVLVAGPGGSSGQNQSAAAQHHSGFAFQPHWLPAGLVEKARQSRGAETSRLWTTSEGVVTEGGEADWQFATGHTIRLSTQPGSMPTGNNHTIDINGHPGKVTSLATTVYEVTWEPEPGVILTVRGADGQPNFSYTPEHTQSPAEGDKVLADVLRVARSVQPDDHDARIDPQITFGKLPQGWTPLAVGVSGDNPRNSDTQLQVRVRTGSYDFIAFLDWQPSTYRPKPDVHANDNIGKLPDGSFLLVGLHVDAPGEPTPPMKTMVQMASQAIQEHPQADVSWLGTP
;
A
#
# COMPACT_ATOMS: atom_id res chain seq x y z
N MET A 1 40.65 -35.11 11.54
CA MET A 1 40.35 -34.52 10.21
C MET A 1 39.55 -33.20 10.33
N THR A 2 39.67 -32.48 11.44
CA THR A 2 38.88 -31.28 11.79
C THR A 2 39.64 -29.96 11.56
N ASP A 3 40.95 -29.98 11.39
CA ASP A 3 41.78 -28.76 11.27
C ASP A 3 41.60 -28.00 9.95
N LYS A 4 41.30 -28.69 8.83
CA LYS A 4 41.23 -28.04 7.52
C LYS A 4 40.04 -27.09 7.40
N THR A 5 38.93 -27.41 8.04
CA THR A 5 37.71 -26.60 7.99
C THR A 5 37.83 -25.35 8.84
N GLU A 6 38.46 -25.45 10.01
CA GLU A 6 38.69 -24.31 10.91
C GLU A 6 39.66 -23.29 10.29
N VAL A 7 40.71 -23.75 9.61
CA VAL A 7 41.65 -22.89 8.89
C VAL A 7 40.93 -22.14 7.76
N LEU A 8 40.07 -22.80 7.00
CA LEU A 8 39.33 -22.18 5.89
C LEU A 8 38.35 -21.10 6.37
N ILE A 9 37.69 -21.33 7.52
CA ILE A 9 36.77 -20.36 8.15
C ILE A 9 37.54 -19.13 8.65
N LYS A 10 38.67 -19.34 9.34
CA LYS A 10 39.51 -18.23 9.83
C LYS A 10 40.06 -17.37 8.71
N GLU A 11 40.47 -18.01 7.61
CA GLU A 11 41.04 -17.32 6.45
C GLU A 11 40.00 -16.56 5.64
N THR A 12 38.78 -17.10 5.50
CA THR A 12 37.66 -16.38 4.87
C THR A 12 37.20 -15.19 5.70
N LEU A 13 37.15 -15.31 7.03
CA LEU A 13 36.85 -14.19 7.93
C LEU A 13 37.90 -13.08 7.86
N HIS A 14 39.20 -13.42 7.83
CA HIS A 14 40.25 -12.41 7.65
C HIS A 14 40.14 -11.68 6.31
N ARG A 15 39.91 -12.42 5.21
CA ARG A 15 39.72 -11.78 3.89
C ARG A 15 38.47 -10.90 3.81
N GLN A 16 37.43 -11.19 4.59
CA GLN A 16 36.24 -10.32 4.69
C GLN A 16 36.53 -9.07 5.51
N ALA A 17 37.26 -9.19 6.63
CA ALA A 17 37.66 -8.05 7.45
C ALA A 17 38.57 -7.06 6.69
N ASP A 18 39.53 -7.57 5.92
CA ASP A 18 40.44 -6.75 5.11
C ASP A 18 39.76 -6.05 3.91
N ARG A 19 38.54 -6.48 3.56
CA ARG A 19 37.73 -5.88 2.48
C ARG A 19 36.60 -4.98 2.99
N ALA A 20 36.49 -4.78 4.31
CA ALA A 20 35.52 -3.85 4.84
C ALA A 20 35.82 -2.43 4.30
N PRO A 21 34.82 -1.74 3.70
CA PRO A 21 35.02 -0.40 3.20
C PRO A 21 35.36 0.56 4.35
N ASP A 22 36.34 1.44 4.11
CA ASP A 22 36.77 2.45 5.08
C ASP A 22 35.59 3.36 5.48
N ALA A 23 35.15 3.20 6.74
CA ALA A 23 34.02 3.94 7.30
C ALA A 23 34.25 5.46 7.27
N VAL A 24 35.49 5.91 7.41
CA VAL A 24 35.84 7.33 7.36
C VAL A 24 35.71 7.87 5.94
N ALA A 25 36.17 7.10 4.95
CA ALA A 25 36.02 7.46 3.53
C ALA A 25 34.54 7.53 3.09
N LEU A 26 33.69 6.67 3.66
CA LEU A 26 32.25 6.70 3.41
C LEU A 26 31.58 7.93 4.04
N LEU A 27 31.91 8.27 5.30
CA LEU A 27 31.38 9.46 5.96
C LEU A 27 31.76 10.74 5.22
N MET A 28 33.03 10.88 4.79
CA MET A 28 33.47 12.04 4.01
C MET A 28 32.74 12.16 2.65
N ARG A 29 32.40 11.03 2.00
CA ARG A 29 31.61 11.04 0.77
C ARG A 29 30.17 11.52 0.99
N ILE A 30 29.57 11.17 2.12
CA ILE A 30 28.20 11.58 2.46
C ILE A 30 28.17 13.10 2.75
N GLU A 31 29.11 13.60 3.56
CA GLU A 31 29.21 15.02 3.90
C GLU A 31 29.46 15.89 2.66
N ALA A 32 30.39 15.48 1.78
CA ALA A 32 30.68 16.19 0.53
C ALA A 32 29.47 16.26 -0.40
N ARG A 33 28.57 15.26 -0.37
CA ARG A 33 27.34 15.24 -1.17
C ARG A 33 26.27 16.16 -0.59
N GLN A 34 26.13 16.20 0.74
CA GLN A 34 25.20 17.10 1.43
C GLN A 34 25.62 18.58 1.30
N ALA A 35 26.93 18.87 1.30
CA ALA A 35 27.42 20.23 1.12
C ALA A 35 27.10 20.82 -0.27
N ARG A 36 26.98 19.98 -1.30
CA ARG A 36 26.68 20.40 -2.68
C ARG A 36 25.18 20.55 -2.99
N SER A 37 24.30 20.08 -2.12
CA SER A 37 22.85 20.04 -2.39
C SER A 37 22.04 21.18 -1.78
N ARG A 38 22.67 22.29 -1.36
CA ARG A 38 21.94 23.49 -0.90
C ARG A 38 21.74 24.47 -2.07
N PRO A 39 20.59 24.46 -2.78
CA PRO A 39 20.26 25.54 -3.68
C PRO A 39 20.04 26.83 -2.88
N ARG A 40 20.87 27.84 -3.13
CA ARG A 40 20.66 29.22 -2.66
C ARG A 40 19.40 29.77 -3.35
N ARG A 41 18.24 29.66 -2.71
CA ARG A 41 17.03 30.38 -3.15
C ARG A 41 17.09 31.82 -2.65
N ALA A 42 17.40 32.71 -3.59
CA ALA A 42 17.28 34.14 -3.44
C ALA A 42 15.81 34.52 -3.23
N VAL A 43 15.60 35.45 -2.31
CA VAL A 43 14.34 36.11 -1.98
C VAL A 43 13.83 36.88 -3.20
N LEU A 44 12.59 36.64 -3.62
CA LEU A 44 11.83 37.57 -4.44
C LEU A 44 10.44 37.74 -3.85
N VAL A 45 10.28 38.81 -3.07
CA VAL A 45 8.99 39.33 -2.62
C VAL A 45 8.47 40.22 -3.74
N GLY A 46 7.33 39.87 -4.33
CA GLY A 46 6.66 40.64 -5.37
C GLY A 46 5.14 40.51 -5.22
N ALA A 47 4.50 41.63 -4.95
CA ALA A 47 3.10 41.79 -4.60
C ALA A 47 2.12 41.48 -5.73
N THR A 48 0.93 40.97 -5.41
CA THR A 48 -0.30 41.25 -6.16
C THR A 48 -1.50 41.31 -5.24
N ALA A 49 -2.21 42.44 -5.33
CA ALA A 49 -3.38 42.80 -4.54
C ALA A 49 -4.68 42.41 -5.27
N ALA A 50 -5.68 42.11 -4.44
CA ALA A 50 -7.13 42.14 -4.61
C ALA A 50 -7.74 42.44 -6.00
N VAL A 51 -8.68 41.56 -6.40
CA VAL A 51 -9.91 41.95 -7.08
C VAL A 51 -11.08 41.27 -6.38
N ALA A 52 -11.97 42.11 -5.85
CA ALA A 52 -13.26 41.74 -5.28
C ALA A 52 -14.36 41.79 -6.35
N ALA A 53 -15.33 40.87 -6.28
CA ALA A 53 -16.74 41.06 -6.70
C ALA A 53 -17.54 39.81 -6.25
N LEU A 54 -18.38 39.91 -5.23
CA LEU A 54 -19.82 40.22 -5.34
C LEU A 54 -20.62 39.17 -6.12
N LEU A 55 -21.12 38.14 -5.43
CA LEU A 55 -22.45 37.58 -5.67
C LEU A 55 -23.05 37.12 -4.33
N ALA A 56 -23.92 37.96 -3.79
CA ALA A 56 -24.83 37.64 -2.70
C ALA A 56 -26.26 37.65 -3.26
N VAL A 57 -26.89 36.48 -3.32
CA VAL A 57 -28.36 36.23 -3.33
C VAL A 57 -28.45 34.80 -2.78
N GLY A 58 -29.09 34.45 -1.66
CA GLY A 58 -30.35 34.93 -1.08
C GLY A 58 -31.39 33.82 -1.22
N ALA A 59 -31.37 32.79 -0.36
CA ALA A 59 -32.41 31.76 -0.31
C ALA A 59 -32.63 31.23 1.12
N VAL A 60 -33.66 31.81 1.75
CA VAL A 60 -34.68 31.22 2.63
C VAL A 60 -34.24 30.24 3.73
N LEU A 61 -34.38 30.73 4.96
CA LEU A 61 -34.47 29.99 6.21
C LEU A 61 -35.70 29.06 6.22
N VAL A 62 -35.47 27.76 6.36
CA VAL A 62 -36.44 26.83 6.98
C VAL A 62 -35.76 26.25 8.21
N ALA A 63 -36.14 26.78 9.38
CA ALA A 63 -35.76 26.23 10.67
C ALA A 63 -36.61 24.99 10.95
N GLY A 64 -36.02 23.81 10.85
CA GLY A 64 -36.55 22.56 11.40
C GLY A 64 -35.88 22.26 12.75
N PRO A 65 -36.63 22.02 13.85
CA PRO A 65 -36.05 21.61 15.11
C PRO A 65 -35.74 20.10 15.06
N GLY A 66 -34.46 19.77 14.99
CA GLY A 66 -34.00 18.38 14.93
C GLY A 66 -32.50 18.27 14.68
N GLY A 67 -31.71 19.17 15.27
CA GLY A 67 -30.26 19.15 15.16
C GLY A 67 -29.66 18.00 15.95
N SER A 68 -29.58 16.82 15.34
CA SER A 68 -28.47 15.93 15.63
C SER A 68 -27.22 16.64 15.12
N SER A 69 -26.45 17.21 16.03
CA SER A 69 -25.08 17.65 15.76
C SER A 69 -24.28 16.41 15.33
N GLY A 70 -24.36 16.08 14.04
CA GLY A 70 -23.46 15.15 13.40
C GLY A 70 -22.08 15.73 13.63
N GLN A 71 -21.34 15.13 14.56
CA GLN A 71 -19.92 15.39 14.68
C GLN A 71 -19.37 15.20 13.28
N ASN A 72 -18.93 16.30 12.65
CA ASN A 72 -17.98 16.23 11.56
C ASN A 72 -16.78 15.50 12.16
N GLN A 73 -16.78 14.18 12.09
CA GLN A 73 -15.61 13.37 12.35
C GLN A 73 -14.59 13.92 11.39
N SER A 74 -13.64 14.67 11.93
CA SER A 74 -12.55 15.23 11.18
C SER A 74 -11.88 14.04 10.51
N ALA A 75 -11.97 13.94 9.18
CA ALA A 75 -11.26 12.94 8.38
C ALA A 75 -9.74 12.94 8.68
N ALA A 76 -9.26 13.99 9.36
CA ALA A 76 -7.95 14.14 9.96
C ALA A 76 -7.55 13.04 10.97
N ALA A 77 -8.48 12.16 11.40
CA ALA A 77 -8.17 11.01 12.24
C ALA A 77 -8.17 9.67 11.46
N GLN A 78 -7.96 9.68 10.14
CA GLN A 78 -7.32 8.55 9.47
C GLN A 78 -5.84 8.52 9.89
N HIS A 79 -5.64 8.29 11.19
CA HIS A 79 -4.33 8.11 11.79
C HIS A 79 -3.66 6.99 11.04
N HIS A 80 -2.47 7.27 10.50
CA HIS A 80 -1.37 6.35 10.30
C HIS A 80 -1.64 5.00 11.00
N SER A 81 -2.31 4.08 10.32
CA SER A 81 -2.57 2.76 10.88
C SER A 81 -1.20 2.11 10.98
N GLY A 82 -0.66 2.08 12.19
CA GLY A 82 0.56 1.35 12.47
C GLY A 82 0.32 -0.11 12.12
N PHE A 83 1.31 -0.73 11.50
CA PHE A 83 1.32 -2.18 11.37
C PHE A 83 1.66 -2.75 12.73
N ALA A 84 0.75 -3.52 13.31
CA ALA A 84 1.00 -4.12 14.63
C ALA A 84 1.93 -5.35 14.54
N PHE A 85 2.16 -5.88 13.34
CA PHE A 85 2.89 -7.13 13.13
C PHE A 85 3.81 -7.05 11.91
N GLN A 86 4.94 -7.75 12.00
CA GLN A 86 5.87 -7.93 10.90
C GLN A 86 6.56 -9.30 10.95
N PRO A 87 6.93 -9.88 9.80
CA PRO A 87 7.77 -11.06 9.76
C PRO A 87 9.24 -10.68 10.04
N HIS A 88 9.92 -11.39 10.92
CA HIS A 88 11.38 -11.24 11.10
C HIS A 88 12.21 -12.05 10.10
N TRP A 89 11.54 -12.89 9.30
CA TRP A 89 12.15 -13.69 8.24
C TRP A 89 11.24 -13.74 7.03
N LEU A 90 11.84 -13.57 5.84
CA LEU A 90 11.22 -13.73 4.54
C LEU A 90 12.09 -14.62 3.63
N PRO A 91 11.49 -15.33 2.67
CA PRO A 91 12.22 -15.96 1.58
C PRO A 91 13.17 -14.99 0.88
N ALA A 92 14.35 -15.48 0.49
CA ALA A 92 15.38 -14.63 -0.13
C ALA A 92 14.88 -14.02 -1.45
N GLY A 93 15.18 -12.74 -1.66
CA GLY A 93 14.84 -12.00 -2.89
C GLY A 93 13.45 -11.37 -2.88
N LEU A 94 12.61 -11.66 -1.88
CA LEU A 94 11.41 -10.89 -1.63
C LEU A 94 11.78 -9.49 -1.14
N VAL A 95 11.14 -8.48 -1.72
CA VAL A 95 11.24 -7.09 -1.25
C VAL A 95 9.84 -6.52 -1.03
N GLU A 96 9.69 -5.63 -0.06
CA GLU A 96 8.39 -5.02 0.22
C GLU A 96 7.99 -4.07 -0.92
N LYS A 97 6.81 -4.30 -1.51
CA LYS A 97 6.29 -3.52 -2.65
C LYS A 97 5.05 -2.71 -2.32
N ALA A 98 4.30 -3.09 -1.29
CA ALA A 98 3.09 -2.36 -0.94
C ALA A 98 2.72 -2.46 0.54
N ARG A 99 2.07 -1.39 1.02
CA ARG A 99 1.38 -1.30 2.30
C ARG A 99 -0.01 -0.75 2.06
N GLN A 100 -0.99 -1.28 2.76
CA GLN A 100 -2.38 -0.84 2.64
C GLN A 100 -3.10 -0.84 3.99
N SER A 101 -4.00 0.12 4.18
CA SER A 101 -5.02 0.12 5.23
C SER A 101 -6.39 0.25 4.58
N ARG A 102 -7.33 -0.65 4.88
CA ARG A 102 -8.73 -0.64 4.40
C ARG A 102 -9.67 -0.87 5.58
N GLY A 103 -10.41 0.15 5.99
CA GLY A 103 -11.15 0.10 7.25
C GLY A 103 -10.21 -0.24 8.42
N ALA A 104 -10.45 -1.38 9.07
CA ALA A 104 -9.62 -1.90 10.16
C ALA A 104 -8.59 -2.95 9.72
N GLU A 105 -8.57 -3.34 8.44
CA GLU A 105 -7.57 -4.24 7.89
C GLU A 105 -6.31 -3.44 7.51
N THR A 106 -5.14 -3.98 7.86
CA THR A 106 -3.85 -3.52 7.33
C THR A 106 -3.14 -4.66 6.64
N SER A 107 -2.40 -4.40 5.56
CA SER A 107 -1.59 -5.43 4.92
C SER A 107 -0.28 -4.94 4.32
N ARG A 108 0.70 -5.84 4.27
CA ARG A 108 2.03 -5.67 3.66
C ARG A 108 2.22 -6.74 2.58
N LEU A 109 2.88 -6.36 1.49
CA LEU A 109 3.10 -7.22 0.34
C LEU A 109 4.59 -7.26 0.00
N TRP A 110 5.13 -8.46 -0.15
CA TRP A 110 6.46 -8.71 -0.67
C TRP A 110 6.40 -9.56 -1.93
N THR A 111 7.23 -9.25 -2.92
CA THR A 111 7.35 -10.06 -4.15
C THR A 111 8.77 -10.05 -4.71
N THR A 112 9.12 -11.11 -5.43
CA THR A 112 10.36 -11.21 -6.22
C THR A 112 10.26 -10.52 -7.57
N SER A 113 9.05 -10.23 -8.08
CA SER A 113 8.91 -9.58 -9.39
C SER A 113 9.22 -8.10 -9.35
N GLU A 114 9.85 -7.66 -10.44
CA GLU A 114 9.77 -6.29 -10.91
C GLU A 114 8.42 -6.14 -11.62
N GLY A 115 7.50 -5.37 -11.04
CA GLY A 115 6.14 -5.33 -11.58
C GLY A 115 5.18 -4.49 -10.75
N VAL A 116 4.18 -3.94 -11.45
CA VAL A 116 3.15 -3.08 -10.86
C VAL A 116 2.26 -3.93 -9.96
N VAL A 117 2.27 -3.61 -8.67
CA VAL A 117 1.17 -3.99 -7.77
C VAL A 117 -0.03 -3.18 -8.23
N THR A 118 -1.05 -3.84 -8.77
CA THR A 118 -2.20 -3.15 -9.40
C THR A 118 -3.01 -2.32 -8.39
N GLU A 119 -3.70 -1.32 -8.93
CA GLU A 119 -4.67 -0.45 -8.25
C GLU A 119 -5.52 -1.25 -7.25
N GLY A 120 -5.48 -0.85 -5.98
CA GLY A 120 -6.31 -1.46 -4.95
C GLY A 120 -5.55 -1.90 -3.72
N GLY A 121 -4.24 -2.12 -3.80
CA GLY A 121 -3.43 -2.73 -2.72
C GLY A 121 -3.80 -4.19 -2.39
N GLU A 122 -5.01 -4.60 -2.71
CA GLU A 122 -5.30 -5.94 -3.20
C GLU A 122 -4.50 -6.08 -4.50
N ALA A 123 -3.23 -6.48 -4.38
CA ALA A 123 -2.59 -7.18 -5.47
C ALA A 123 -3.64 -8.17 -5.95
N ASP A 124 -4.15 -7.99 -7.16
CA ASP A 124 -4.96 -9.03 -7.73
C ASP A 124 -3.98 -10.19 -7.85
N TRP A 125 -4.03 -11.10 -6.87
CA TRP A 125 -3.10 -12.22 -6.70
C TRP A 125 -3.01 -13.03 -7.98
N GLN A 126 -4.08 -12.94 -8.75
CA GLN A 126 -4.23 -13.46 -10.08
C GLN A 126 -3.18 -12.91 -11.05
N PHE A 127 -2.72 -11.67 -10.89
CA PHE A 127 -1.76 -10.99 -11.76
C PHE A 127 -0.34 -10.88 -11.19
N ALA A 128 -0.10 -11.34 -9.96
CA ALA A 128 1.25 -11.39 -9.41
C ALA A 128 2.11 -12.32 -10.28
N THR A 129 3.14 -11.76 -10.91
CA THR A 129 4.15 -12.56 -11.61
C THR A 129 5.22 -12.95 -10.58
N GLY A 130 5.45 -14.24 -10.35
CA GLY A 130 6.53 -14.70 -9.43
C GLY A 130 6.10 -14.88 -7.96
N HIS A 131 7.09 -15.11 -7.10
CA HIS A 131 6.86 -15.50 -5.71
C HIS A 131 6.42 -14.30 -4.88
N THR A 132 5.26 -14.39 -4.26
CA THR A 132 4.59 -13.29 -3.56
C THR A 132 4.11 -13.74 -2.19
N ILE A 133 4.29 -12.89 -1.17
CA ILE A 133 3.81 -13.08 0.19
C ILE A 133 3.04 -11.83 0.63
N ARG A 134 1.87 -11.99 1.23
CA ARG A 134 1.18 -10.93 1.99
C ARG A 134 0.93 -11.35 3.41
N LEU A 135 1.13 -10.38 4.30
CA LEU A 135 0.67 -10.41 5.67
C LEU A 135 -0.47 -9.42 5.79
N SER A 136 -1.64 -9.87 6.24
CA SER A 136 -2.73 -8.98 6.63
C SER A 136 -3.12 -9.19 8.10
N THR A 137 -3.62 -8.11 8.70
CA THR A 137 -4.12 -8.05 10.07
C THR A 137 -5.49 -7.40 10.04
N GLN A 138 -6.48 -8.00 10.70
CA GLN A 138 -7.82 -7.43 10.82
C GLN A 138 -8.47 -7.84 12.13
N PRO A 139 -9.41 -7.05 12.68
CA PRO A 139 -10.24 -7.50 13.78
C PRO A 139 -11.19 -8.60 13.31
N GLY A 140 -11.42 -9.62 14.13
CA GLY A 140 -12.34 -10.69 13.78
C GLY A 140 -12.26 -11.90 14.70
N SER A 141 -12.71 -13.03 14.17
CA SER A 141 -12.61 -14.33 14.83
C SER A 141 -12.18 -15.36 13.81
N MET A 142 -11.52 -16.42 14.28
CA MET A 142 -11.07 -17.49 13.41
C MET A 142 -12.21 -18.02 12.52
N PRO A 143 -11.99 -18.18 11.20
CA PRO A 143 -13.04 -18.61 10.29
C PRO A 143 -13.56 -20.00 10.68
N THR A 144 -14.87 -20.20 10.70
CA THR A 144 -15.47 -21.51 10.96
C THR A 144 -15.40 -22.37 9.69
N GLY A 145 -14.86 -23.59 9.78
CA GLY A 145 -14.70 -24.46 8.61
C GLY A 145 -13.76 -25.64 8.85
N ASN A 146 -13.86 -26.66 7.99
CA ASN A 146 -13.15 -27.94 8.04
C ASN A 146 -11.68 -27.87 7.56
N ASN A 147 -11.03 -26.72 7.74
CA ASN A 147 -9.68 -26.50 7.26
C ASN A 147 -8.66 -27.28 8.11
N HIS A 148 -7.53 -27.65 7.52
CA HIS A 148 -6.47 -28.33 8.23
C HIS A 148 -5.94 -27.41 9.35
N THR A 149 -5.99 -27.89 10.59
CA THR A 149 -5.49 -27.15 11.76
C THR A 149 -3.99 -27.35 11.87
N ILE A 150 -3.26 -26.27 12.14
CA ILE A 150 -1.81 -26.29 12.37
C ILE A 150 -1.45 -25.45 13.58
N ASP A 151 -0.29 -25.69 14.18
CA ASP A 151 0.28 -24.82 15.21
C ASP A 151 1.17 -23.73 14.58
N ILE A 152 0.92 -22.48 14.97
CA ILE A 152 1.73 -21.29 14.66
C ILE A 152 2.18 -20.69 16.00
N ASN A 153 3.37 -21.08 16.46
CA ASN A 153 3.98 -20.58 17.71
C ASN A 153 3.08 -20.77 18.94
N GLY A 154 2.39 -21.90 19.06
CA GLY A 154 1.46 -22.17 20.17
C GLY A 154 0.02 -21.68 19.94
N HIS A 155 -0.25 -21.02 18.82
CA HIS A 155 -1.60 -20.60 18.43
C HIS A 155 -2.18 -21.55 17.39
N PRO A 156 -3.46 -21.96 17.53
CA PRO A 156 -4.13 -22.74 16.50
C PRO A 156 -4.36 -21.88 15.24
N GLY A 157 -3.73 -22.29 14.14
CA GLY A 157 -3.93 -21.74 12.81
C GLY A 157 -4.72 -22.67 11.90
N LYS A 158 -5.19 -22.14 10.79
CA LYS A 158 -5.87 -22.86 9.71
C LYS A 158 -5.11 -22.67 8.41
N VAL A 159 -4.88 -23.77 7.70
CA VAL A 159 -4.30 -23.76 6.36
C VAL A 159 -5.42 -23.99 5.33
N THR A 160 -5.48 -23.11 4.33
CA THR A 160 -6.40 -23.21 3.20
C THR A 160 -5.59 -23.21 1.90
N SER A 161 -5.83 -24.18 1.01
CA SER A 161 -5.35 -24.14 -0.37
C SER A 161 -6.44 -23.49 -1.23
N LEU A 162 -6.11 -22.38 -1.89
CA LEU A 162 -7.03 -21.66 -2.78
C LEU A 162 -6.82 -22.06 -4.24
N ALA A 163 -5.61 -22.48 -4.58
CA ALA A 163 -5.20 -23.04 -5.87
C ALA A 163 -3.93 -23.89 -5.67
N THR A 164 -3.46 -24.57 -6.73
CA THR A 164 -2.26 -25.43 -6.70
C THR A 164 -1.03 -24.76 -6.08
N THR A 165 -0.83 -23.47 -6.38
CA THR A 165 0.32 -22.69 -5.91
C THR A 165 -0.09 -21.52 -5.01
N VAL A 166 -1.32 -21.51 -4.47
CA VAL A 166 -1.81 -20.44 -3.60
C VAL A 166 -2.27 -21.02 -2.27
N TYR A 167 -1.54 -20.65 -1.22
CA TYR A 167 -1.80 -21.09 0.15
C TYR A 167 -2.05 -19.91 1.07
N GLU A 168 -2.96 -20.10 2.00
CA GLU A 168 -3.31 -19.15 3.03
C GLU A 168 -3.22 -19.81 4.40
N VAL A 169 -2.58 -19.12 5.34
CA VAL A 169 -2.47 -19.53 6.74
C VAL A 169 -3.03 -18.41 7.60
N THR A 170 -4.10 -18.72 8.33
CA THR A 170 -4.81 -17.77 9.19
C THR A 170 -4.77 -18.22 10.64
N TRP A 171 -4.42 -17.32 11.56
CA TRP A 171 -4.40 -17.60 13.00
C TRP A 171 -4.75 -16.36 13.83
N GLU A 172 -4.99 -16.57 15.12
CA GLU A 172 -5.34 -15.53 16.08
C GLU A 172 -4.24 -15.45 17.16
N PRO A 173 -3.21 -14.58 16.98
CA PRO A 173 -2.15 -14.42 17.97
C PRO A 173 -2.67 -13.81 19.28
N GLU A 174 -3.73 -13.01 19.21
CA GLU A 174 -4.36 -12.32 20.33
C GLU A 174 -5.88 -12.35 20.16
N PRO A 175 -6.66 -12.40 21.25
CA PRO A 175 -8.11 -12.42 21.16
C PRO A 175 -8.67 -11.26 20.32
N GLY A 176 -9.41 -11.58 19.27
CA GLY A 176 -10.05 -10.63 18.37
C GLY A 176 -9.17 -10.11 17.23
N VAL A 177 -7.91 -10.54 17.13
CA VAL A 177 -6.97 -10.11 16.08
C VAL A 177 -6.66 -11.29 15.17
N ILE A 178 -7.03 -11.19 13.90
CA ILE A 178 -6.76 -12.21 12.90
C ILE A 178 -5.56 -11.81 12.05
N LEU A 179 -4.57 -12.69 12.00
CA LEU A 179 -3.47 -12.63 11.07
C LEU A 179 -3.65 -13.64 9.95
N THR A 180 -3.37 -13.20 8.73
CA THR A 180 -3.38 -14.05 7.55
C THR A 180 -2.08 -13.85 6.79
N VAL A 181 -1.34 -14.94 6.58
CA VAL A 181 -0.24 -14.99 5.61
C VAL A 181 -0.72 -15.73 4.39
N ARG A 182 -0.67 -15.07 3.24
CA ARG A 182 -0.99 -15.67 1.95
C ARG A 182 0.25 -15.66 1.07
N GLY A 183 0.53 -16.79 0.42
CA GLY A 183 1.62 -16.91 -0.53
C GLY A 183 1.17 -17.50 -1.85
N ALA A 184 1.83 -17.04 -2.91
CA ALA A 184 1.63 -17.50 -4.27
C ALA A 184 2.97 -17.66 -4.99
N ASP A 185 3.05 -18.58 -5.94
CA ASP A 185 4.14 -18.67 -6.90
C ASP A 185 3.58 -18.90 -8.31
N GLY A 186 4.19 -18.24 -9.31
CA GLY A 186 3.88 -18.47 -10.71
C GLY A 186 3.26 -17.30 -11.48
N GLN A 187 2.87 -17.59 -12.72
CA GLN A 187 2.36 -16.64 -13.71
C GLN A 187 0.82 -16.59 -13.70
N PRO A 188 0.23 -15.41 -13.98
CA PRO A 188 -1.22 -15.16 -14.06
C PRO A 188 -2.04 -15.93 -15.08
N ASN A 189 -1.50 -16.96 -15.74
CA ASN A 189 -2.21 -17.57 -16.85
C ASN A 189 -3.35 -18.46 -16.33
N PHE A 190 -4.49 -17.81 -16.04
CA PHE A 190 -5.83 -18.40 -15.95
C PHE A 190 -6.31 -18.99 -17.28
N SER A 191 -5.48 -18.99 -18.32
CA SER A 191 -5.58 -20.00 -19.36
C SER A 191 -5.32 -21.35 -18.72
N TYR A 192 -6.40 -21.90 -18.15
CA TYR A 192 -6.59 -23.26 -17.67
C TYR A 192 -6.36 -24.19 -18.86
N THR A 193 -5.11 -24.26 -19.32
CA THR A 193 -4.66 -25.28 -20.25
C THR A 193 -4.44 -26.50 -19.38
N PRO A 194 -5.22 -27.58 -19.56
CA PRO A 194 -5.11 -28.78 -18.73
C PRO A 194 -3.73 -29.44 -18.74
N GLU A 195 -2.81 -28.94 -19.57
CA GLU A 195 -1.48 -29.50 -19.84
C GLU A 195 -0.35 -28.87 -19.02
N HIS A 196 -0.59 -27.77 -18.30
CA HIS A 196 0.37 -27.30 -17.28
C HIS A 196 0.14 -28.06 -15.97
N THR A 197 0.55 -29.33 -15.94
CA THR A 197 0.79 -30.05 -14.69
C THR A 197 1.97 -29.39 -13.97
N GLN A 198 1.70 -28.34 -13.21
CA GLN A 198 2.62 -27.85 -12.19
C GLN A 198 2.92 -29.02 -11.24
N SER A 199 4.21 -29.20 -10.95
CA SER A 199 4.65 -30.31 -10.11
C SER A 199 4.12 -30.13 -8.69
N PRO A 200 3.58 -31.17 -8.03
CA PRO A 200 3.21 -31.13 -6.61
C PRO A 200 4.30 -30.53 -5.71
N ALA A 201 5.57 -30.70 -6.09
CA ALA A 201 6.72 -30.15 -5.38
C ALA A 201 6.76 -28.61 -5.31
N GLU A 202 6.19 -27.89 -6.29
CA GLU A 202 6.13 -26.42 -6.28
C GLU A 202 5.10 -25.91 -5.27
N GLY A 203 3.93 -26.56 -5.20
CA GLY A 203 2.91 -26.25 -4.19
C GLY A 203 3.43 -26.47 -2.76
N ASP A 204 4.16 -27.56 -2.54
CA ASP A 204 4.78 -27.87 -1.24
C ASP A 204 5.78 -26.79 -0.80
N LYS A 205 6.54 -26.23 -1.75
CA LYS A 205 7.47 -25.14 -1.47
C LYS A 205 6.75 -23.86 -1.04
N VAL A 206 5.71 -23.45 -1.76
CA VAL A 206 4.93 -22.24 -1.41
C VAL A 206 4.32 -22.39 -0.02
N LEU A 207 3.73 -23.54 0.28
CA LEU A 207 3.18 -23.80 1.60
C LEU A 207 4.26 -23.75 2.70
N ALA A 208 5.45 -24.32 2.45
CA ALA A 208 6.57 -24.26 3.38
C ALA A 208 7.03 -22.82 3.66
N ASP A 209 7.11 -21.98 2.62
CA ASP A 209 7.48 -20.57 2.76
C ASP A 209 6.40 -19.79 3.52
N VAL A 210 5.11 -19.98 3.19
CA VAL A 210 3.97 -19.36 3.90
C VAL A 210 3.98 -19.73 5.38
N LEU A 211 4.19 -21.01 5.71
CA LEU A 211 4.24 -21.46 7.11
C LEU A 211 5.44 -20.91 7.86
N ARG A 212 6.58 -20.81 7.20
CA ARG A 212 7.79 -20.24 7.81
C ARG A 212 7.66 -18.74 8.05
N VAL A 213 7.04 -18.01 7.11
CA VAL A 213 6.68 -16.59 7.31
C VAL A 213 5.67 -16.44 8.44
N ALA A 214 4.59 -17.24 8.46
CA ALA A 214 3.59 -17.17 9.54
C ALA A 214 4.22 -17.36 10.93
N ARG A 215 5.15 -18.31 11.06
CA ARG A 215 5.91 -18.54 12.30
C ARG A 215 6.97 -17.48 12.58
N SER A 216 7.36 -16.67 11.60
CA SER A 216 8.29 -15.55 11.81
C SER A 216 7.59 -14.24 12.16
N VAL A 217 6.26 -14.19 12.11
CA VAL A 217 5.53 -12.99 12.48
C VAL A 217 5.65 -12.73 13.98
N GLN A 218 6.00 -11.49 14.31
CA GLN A 218 6.11 -10.96 15.67
C GLN A 218 5.44 -9.59 15.73
N PRO A 219 5.10 -9.09 16.94
CA PRO A 219 4.72 -7.69 17.11
C PRO A 219 5.75 -6.75 16.45
N ASP A 220 5.25 -5.74 15.77
CA ASP A 220 6.10 -4.71 15.19
C ASP A 220 6.46 -3.68 16.27
N ASP A 221 7.66 -3.81 16.83
CA ASP A 221 8.20 -2.86 17.81
C ASP A 221 8.63 -1.53 17.16
N HIS A 222 8.45 -1.38 15.84
CA HIS A 222 8.79 -0.18 15.08
C HIS A 222 7.54 0.63 14.72
N ASP A 223 7.71 1.93 14.52
CA ASP A 223 6.66 2.85 14.04
C ASP A 223 6.32 2.61 12.55
N ALA A 224 6.27 1.35 12.11
CA ALA A 224 5.91 1.00 10.74
C ALA A 224 4.50 1.51 10.47
N ARG A 225 4.42 2.55 9.64
CA ARG A 225 3.17 3.22 9.29
C ARG A 225 3.02 3.33 7.78
N ILE A 226 1.80 3.64 7.37
CA ILE A 226 1.54 4.20 6.05
C ILE A 226 1.63 5.70 6.19
N ASP A 227 2.58 6.29 5.48
CA ASP A 227 2.72 7.74 5.36
C ASP A 227 2.54 8.10 3.88
N PRO A 228 1.28 8.28 3.44
CA PRO A 228 0.96 8.42 2.03
C PRO A 228 1.35 9.81 1.50
N GLN A 229 1.73 9.89 0.22
CA GLN A 229 2.05 11.16 -0.45
C GLN A 229 0.85 12.10 -0.53
N ILE A 230 -0.36 11.56 -0.48
CA ILE A 230 -1.60 12.31 -0.43
C ILE A 230 -2.50 11.82 0.71
N THR A 231 -3.26 12.73 1.29
CA THR A 231 -4.31 12.42 2.28
C THR A 231 -5.57 13.19 1.94
N PHE A 232 -6.68 12.81 2.59
CA PHE A 232 -7.86 13.63 2.59
C PHE A 232 -7.76 14.76 3.62
N GLY A 233 -7.97 15.98 3.16
CA GLY A 233 -8.39 17.10 3.99
C GLY A 233 -9.86 16.94 4.37
N LYS A 234 -10.69 17.94 4.06
CA LYS A 234 -12.13 17.84 4.29
C LYS A 234 -12.81 17.19 3.10
N LEU A 235 -13.33 15.98 3.31
CA LEU A 235 -14.15 15.30 2.31
C LEU A 235 -15.50 16.00 2.10
N PRO A 236 -16.05 15.96 0.87
CA PRO A 236 -17.42 16.41 0.61
C PRO A 236 -18.46 15.62 1.42
N GLN A 237 -19.65 16.20 1.59
CA GLN A 237 -20.76 15.49 2.23
C GLN A 237 -21.11 14.21 1.44
N GLY A 238 -21.30 13.11 2.15
CA GLY A 238 -21.60 11.80 1.55
C GLY A 238 -20.36 11.01 1.11
N TRP A 239 -19.16 11.56 1.27
CA TRP A 239 -17.90 10.86 0.99
C TRP A 239 -17.32 10.32 2.29
N THR A 240 -16.94 9.04 2.30
CA THR A 240 -16.32 8.38 3.45
C THR A 240 -15.03 7.74 2.98
N PRO A 241 -13.89 7.97 3.64
CA PRO A 241 -12.66 7.35 3.22
C PRO A 241 -12.71 5.84 3.53
N LEU A 242 -12.20 5.03 2.60
CA LEU A 242 -12.30 3.59 2.65
C LEU A 242 -10.95 2.91 2.83
N ALA A 243 -9.98 3.33 2.02
CA ALA A 243 -8.64 2.74 2.03
C ALA A 243 -7.57 3.76 1.65
N VAL A 244 -6.35 3.47 2.08
CA VAL A 244 -5.11 4.10 1.62
C VAL A 244 -4.09 3.00 1.33
N GLY A 245 -3.44 3.09 0.19
CA GLY A 245 -2.38 2.19 -0.23
C GLY A 245 -1.19 2.97 -0.75
N VAL A 246 0.01 2.48 -0.46
CA VAL A 246 1.26 2.94 -1.06
C VAL A 246 1.94 1.74 -1.67
N SER A 247 2.35 1.85 -2.92
CA SER A 247 3.02 0.78 -3.65
C SER A 247 4.14 1.29 -4.53
N GLY A 248 5.08 0.44 -4.90
CA GLY A 248 6.14 0.80 -5.84
C GLY A 248 7.35 -0.12 -5.77
N ASP A 249 8.31 0.13 -6.65
CA ASP A 249 9.57 -0.63 -6.64
C ASP A 249 10.63 -0.05 -5.71
N ASN A 250 10.55 1.26 -5.48
CA ASN A 250 11.49 2.03 -4.68
C ASN A 250 10.87 3.38 -4.30
N PRO A 251 11.45 4.14 -3.35
CA PRO A 251 10.90 5.40 -2.87
C PRO A 251 10.60 6.43 -3.98
N ARG A 252 11.37 6.43 -5.08
CA ARG A 252 11.22 7.40 -6.19
C ARG A 252 10.20 6.98 -7.22
N ASN A 253 9.82 5.71 -7.24
CA ASN A 253 8.81 5.15 -8.14
C ASN A 253 7.71 4.54 -7.28
N SER A 254 7.06 5.41 -6.51
CA SER A 254 6.01 5.05 -5.58
C SER A 254 4.71 5.75 -5.97
N ASP A 255 3.63 5.00 -5.88
CA ASP A 255 2.27 5.41 -6.15
C ASP A 255 1.50 5.41 -4.83
N THR A 256 0.68 6.43 -4.63
CA THR A 256 -0.31 6.44 -3.55
C THR A 256 -1.68 6.31 -4.15
N GLN A 257 -2.46 5.37 -3.62
CA GLN A 257 -3.87 5.26 -3.92
C GLN A 257 -4.69 5.59 -2.68
N LEU A 258 -5.70 6.43 -2.85
CA LEU A 258 -6.77 6.58 -1.87
C LEU A 258 -8.07 6.01 -2.44
N GLN A 259 -8.88 5.38 -1.58
CA GLN A 259 -10.22 4.94 -1.94
C GLN A 259 -11.25 5.66 -1.08
N VAL A 260 -12.33 6.10 -1.70
CA VAL A 260 -13.48 6.71 -1.01
C VAL A 260 -14.75 6.01 -1.41
N ARG A 261 -15.63 5.79 -0.43
CA ARG A 261 -17.02 5.50 -0.69
C ARG A 261 -17.76 6.81 -0.93
N VAL A 262 -18.43 6.93 -2.07
CA VAL A 262 -19.21 8.10 -2.46
C VAL A 262 -20.68 7.72 -2.46
N ARG A 263 -21.48 8.38 -1.62
CA ARG A 263 -22.93 8.19 -1.59
C ARG A 263 -23.64 9.37 -2.25
N THR A 264 -24.37 9.12 -3.31
CA THR A 264 -25.22 10.12 -3.98
C THR A 264 -26.64 9.61 -4.11
N GLY A 265 -27.53 10.09 -3.24
CA GLY A 265 -28.90 9.59 -3.14
C GLY A 265 -28.93 8.16 -2.59
N SER A 266 -29.49 7.22 -3.36
CA SER A 266 -29.57 5.79 -3.03
C SER A 266 -28.38 4.96 -3.52
N TYR A 267 -27.45 5.58 -4.24
CA TYR A 267 -26.32 4.90 -4.87
C TYR A 267 -25.04 5.06 -4.05
N ASP A 268 -24.29 3.98 -3.93
CA ASP A 268 -22.97 3.92 -3.29
C ASP A 268 -21.93 3.50 -4.33
N PHE A 269 -20.87 4.29 -4.47
CA PHE A 269 -19.75 4.04 -5.39
C PHE A 269 -18.44 3.92 -4.63
N ILE A 270 -17.46 3.22 -5.19
CA ILE A 270 -16.06 3.30 -4.75
C ILE A 270 -15.28 4.07 -5.80
N ALA A 271 -14.76 5.23 -5.42
CA ALA A 271 -13.83 5.98 -6.25
C ALA A 271 -12.39 5.71 -5.83
N PHE A 272 -11.54 5.55 -6.82
CA PHE A 272 -10.10 5.35 -6.69
C PHE A 272 -9.42 6.65 -7.09
N LEU A 273 -8.45 7.06 -6.28
CA LEU A 273 -7.74 8.31 -6.43
C LEU A 273 -6.26 7.98 -6.44
N ASP A 274 -5.71 7.84 -7.63
CA ASP A 274 -4.30 7.47 -7.83
C ASP A 274 -3.48 8.73 -8.02
N TRP A 275 -2.57 8.97 -7.09
CA TRP A 275 -1.57 10.02 -7.20
C TRP A 275 -0.40 9.52 -8.03
N GLN A 276 -0.04 10.32 -9.03
CA GLN A 276 1.11 10.08 -9.87
C GLN A 276 2.06 11.27 -9.80
N PRO A 277 3.38 11.05 -9.65
CA PRO A 277 4.34 12.14 -9.59
C PRO A 277 4.31 12.97 -10.89
N SER A 278 4.74 14.24 -10.83
CA SER A 278 4.74 15.14 -11.99
C SER A 278 5.61 14.68 -13.18
N THR A 279 6.50 13.72 -12.95
CA THR A 279 7.29 13.05 -14.00
C THR A 279 6.49 12.01 -14.79
N TYR A 280 5.34 11.59 -14.27
CA TYR A 280 4.45 10.66 -14.95
C TYR A 280 3.94 11.26 -16.26
N ARG A 281 4.08 10.50 -17.34
CA ARG A 281 3.51 10.83 -18.63
C ARG A 281 2.37 9.86 -18.89
N PRO A 282 1.10 10.31 -18.86
CA PRO A 282 -0.02 9.45 -19.21
C PRO A 282 0.24 8.81 -20.56
N LYS A 283 0.03 7.48 -20.66
CA LYS A 283 0.06 6.83 -21.96
C LYS A 283 -1.06 7.47 -22.82
N PRO A 284 -0.77 7.87 -24.07
CA PRO A 284 -1.74 8.56 -24.92
C PRO A 284 -3.03 7.77 -25.19
N ASP A 285 -3.02 6.46 -24.93
CA ASP A 285 -4.11 5.54 -25.25
C ASP A 285 -5.04 5.26 -24.06
N VAL A 286 -4.72 5.73 -22.85
CA VAL A 286 -5.71 5.77 -21.77
C VAL A 286 -6.70 6.86 -22.16
N HIS A 287 -8.01 6.62 -22.08
CA HIS A 287 -9.09 7.56 -22.46
C HIS A 287 -9.13 8.81 -21.53
N ALA A 288 -8.04 9.58 -21.55
CA ALA A 288 -7.43 10.29 -20.42
C ALA A 288 -7.90 11.73 -20.21
N ASN A 289 -8.98 12.19 -20.84
CA ASN A 289 -9.29 13.62 -20.76
C ASN A 289 -10.26 13.99 -19.62
N ASP A 290 -11.10 13.09 -19.14
CA ASP A 290 -12.13 13.44 -18.14
C ASP A 290 -11.86 12.92 -16.72
N ASN A 291 -10.85 12.05 -16.54
CA ASN A 291 -10.52 11.40 -15.27
C ASN A 291 -9.24 11.94 -14.63
N ILE A 292 -8.53 12.87 -15.29
CA ILE A 292 -7.24 13.38 -14.82
C ILE A 292 -7.40 14.81 -14.31
N GLY A 293 -7.19 14.97 -13.00
CA GLY A 293 -7.02 16.27 -12.36
C GLY A 293 -5.54 16.64 -12.27
N LYS A 294 -5.22 17.92 -12.43
CA LYS A 294 -3.87 18.43 -12.13
C LYS A 294 -3.86 19.03 -10.73
N LEU A 295 -2.90 18.62 -9.90
CA LEU A 295 -2.72 19.15 -8.55
C LEU A 295 -1.83 20.41 -8.55
N PRO A 296 -1.84 21.21 -7.46
CA PRO A 296 -1.12 22.49 -7.40
C PRO A 296 0.39 22.39 -7.65
N ASP A 297 1.03 21.28 -7.26
CA ASP A 297 2.47 21.02 -7.46
C ASP A 297 2.81 20.57 -8.90
N GLY A 298 1.79 20.32 -9.73
CA GLY A 298 1.93 19.82 -11.09
C GLY A 298 1.90 18.29 -11.22
N SER A 299 1.70 17.56 -10.13
CA SER A 299 1.36 16.13 -10.13
C SER A 299 -0.06 15.89 -10.68
N PHE A 300 -0.36 14.62 -10.94
CA PHE A 300 -1.63 14.22 -11.53
C PHE A 300 -2.42 13.35 -10.57
N LEU A 301 -3.72 13.58 -10.55
CA LEU A 301 -4.71 12.75 -9.86
C LEU A 301 -5.52 12.02 -10.91
N LEU A 302 -5.44 10.69 -10.94
CA LEU A 302 -6.35 9.88 -11.74
C LEU A 302 -7.53 9.47 -10.87
N VAL A 303 -8.74 9.64 -11.40
CA VAL A 303 -9.97 9.25 -10.73
C VAL A 303 -10.60 8.09 -11.47
N GLY A 304 -10.60 6.93 -10.83
CA GLY A 304 -11.32 5.73 -11.26
C GLY A 304 -12.66 5.61 -10.53
N LEU A 305 -13.64 4.97 -11.16
CA LEU A 305 -14.87 4.53 -10.50
C LEU A 305 -15.04 3.03 -10.70
N HIS A 306 -15.34 2.35 -9.60
CA HIS A 306 -15.98 1.04 -9.65
C HIS A 306 -17.47 1.20 -9.34
N VAL A 307 -18.30 0.69 -10.23
CA VAL A 307 -19.78 0.73 -10.11
C VAL A 307 -20.26 -0.69 -9.88
N ASP A 308 -20.88 -0.94 -8.74
CA ASP A 308 -21.28 -2.30 -8.32
C ASP A 308 -22.40 -2.88 -9.18
N ALA A 309 -23.22 -2.04 -9.83
CA ALA A 309 -24.33 -2.49 -10.67
C ALA A 309 -24.38 -1.78 -12.05
N PRO A 310 -24.50 -2.54 -13.16
CA PRO A 310 -24.64 -1.95 -14.48
C PRO A 310 -25.97 -1.17 -14.59
N GLY A 311 -25.90 0.05 -15.13
CA GLY A 311 -27.07 0.90 -15.39
C GLY A 311 -27.35 1.98 -14.35
N GLU A 312 -26.53 2.09 -13.30
CA GLU A 312 -26.65 3.18 -12.34
C GLU A 312 -26.09 4.51 -12.91
N PRO A 313 -26.76 5.64 -12.62
CA PRO A 313 -26.26 6.94 -13.05
C PRO A 313 -24.94 7.24 -12.34
N THR A 314 -23.85 7.26 -13.10
CA THR A 314 -22.54 7.67 -12.56
C THR A 314 -22.51 9.18 -12.38
N PRO A 315 -21.92 9.69 -11.29
CA PRO A 315 -21.68 11.12 -11.16
C PRO A 315 -20.83 11.61 -12.34
N PRO A 316 -21.04 12.83 -12.85
CA PRO A 316 -20.18 13.39 -13.89
C PRO A 316 -18.72 13.35 -13.43
N MET A 317 -17.86 12.64 -14.17
CA MET A 317 -16.47 12.39 -13.76
C MET A 317 -15.71 13.68 -13.46
N LYS A 318 -15.90 14.69 -14.31
CA LYS A 318 -15.32 16.03 -14.13
C LYS A 318 -15.63 16.64 -12.76
N THR A 319 -16.86 16.46 -12.27
CA THR A 319 -17.27 16.97 -10.96
C THR A 319 -16.54 16.22 -9.85
N MET A 320 -16.39 14.89 -9.95
CA MET A 320 -15.64 14.14 -8.95
C MET A 320 -14.15 14.48 -8.96
N VAL A 321 -13.52 14.63 -10.12
CA VAL A 321 -12.12 15.06 -10.25
C VAL A 321 -11.92 16.43 -9.59
N GLN A 322 -12.85 17.36 -9.82
CA GLN A 322 -12.79 18.68 -9.18
C GLN A 322 -12.96 18.58 -7.66
N MET A 323 -13.91 17.79 -7.17
CA MET A 323 -14.14 17.62 -5.74
C MET A 323 -12.97 16.91 -5.05
N ALA A 324 -12.41 15.87 -5.67
CA ALA A 324 -11.27 15.13 -5.15
C ALA A 324 -10.02 15.99 -5.12
N SER A 325 -9.73 16.75 -6.18
CA SER A 325 -8.56 17.65 -6.20
C SER A 325 -8.63 18.78 -5.16
N GLN A 326 -9.84 19.21 -4.77
CA GLN A 326 -10.03 20.15 -3.65
C GLN A 326 -9.93 19.50 -2.27
N ALA A 327 -10.21 18.21 -2.18
CA ALA A 327 -10.20 17.46 -0.92
C ALA A 327 -8.82 16.87 -0.60
N ILE A 328 -7.93 16.73 -1.57
CA ILE A 328 -6.61 16.13 -1.38
C ILE A 328 -5.60 17.15 -0.82
N GLN A 329 -4.79 16.70 0.13
CA GLN A 329 -3.62 17.40 0.63
C GLN A 329 -2.36 16.57 0.36
N GLU A 330 -1.34 17.22 -0.20
CA GLU A 330 -0.04 16.61 -0.47
C GLU A 330 0.85 16.64 0.78
N HIS A 331 1.60 15.55 0.99
CA HIS A 331 2.57 15.39 2.06
C HIS A 331 3.97 15.16 1.47
N PRO A 332 4.79 16.22 1.35
CA PRO A 332 6.13 16.10 0.75
C PRO A 332 7.12 15.28 1.61
N GLN A 333 6.71 14.83 2.79
CA GLN A 333 7.52 14.05 3.74
C GLN A 333 7.08 12.59 3.89
N ALA A 334 6.23 12.09 3.00
CA ALA A 334 5.80 10.69 2.99
C ALA A 334 6.98 9.71 3.14
N ASP A 335 6.98 8.94 4.23
CA ASP A 335 7.95 7.87 4.45
C ASP A 335 7.61 6.62 3.62
N VAL A 336 8.24 6.56 2.45
CA VAL A 336 8.20 5.41 1.55
C VAL A 336 9.55 4.69 1.47
N SER A 337 10.43 4.90 2.46
CA SER A 337 11.81 4.40 2.48
C SER A 337 11.93 2.87 2.50
N TRP A 338 10.88 2.18 2.93
CA TRP A 338 10.74 0.73 3.00
C TRP A 338 10.47 0.08 1.64
N LEU A 339 10.09 0.83 0.60
CA LEU A 339 9.85 0.25 -0.72
C LEU A 339 11.14 -0.29 -1.32
N GLY A 340 11.12 -1.56 -1.72
CA GLY A 340 12.27 -2.23 -2.31
C GLY A 340 13.36 -2.61 -1.31
N THR A 341 13.10 -2.49 0.01
CA THR A 341 14.01 -3.03 1.02
C THR A 341 13.74 -4.54 1.22
N PRO A 342 14.79 -5.36 1.31
CA PRO A 342 14.68 -6.80 1.59
C PRO A 342 14.32 -7.10 3.05
#